data_AF-A0A2W5NRU5-F1
#
_entry.id   AF-A0A2W5NRU5-F1
#
_cell.length_a   1.000
_cell.length_b   1.000
_cell.length_c   1.000
_cell.angle_alpha   90.00
_cell.angle_beta   90.00
_cell.angle_gamma   90.00
#
_symmetry.space_group_name_H-M   'P 1'
#
loop_
_entity.id
_entity.type
_entity.pdbx_description
1 polymer ?
#
loop_
_entity_poly.entity_id
_entity_poly.type
_entity_poly.pdbx_seq_one_letter_code
_entity_poly.pdbx_strand_id
1 'polypeptide(L)'
;MADQTETPSDLLSIKRGIDDRIAIANLSGLEAIQAAFAVDAVSALPAALEALLPQLAPDDVIGTPYNQARCAISTIRGVSDFFEREVSRVQALATAQSQVPAP
;
A
#
# COMPACT_ATOMS: atom_id res chain seq x y z
N MET A 1 21.35 40.03 14.15
CA MET A 1 21.06 38.59 14.09
C MET A 1 20.09 38.42 12.96
N ALA A 2 20.50 37.77 11.86
CA ALA A 2 19.63 37.60 10.70
C ALA A 2 18.49 36.66 11.09
N ASP A 3 17.27 37.15 10.92
CA ASP A 3 16.04 36.39 11.08
C ASP A 3 16.02 35.34 9.98
N GLN A 4 16.47 34.11 10.28
CA GLN A 4 16.38 32.98 9.36
C GLN A 4 14.93 32.50 9.38
N THR A 5 14.05 33.26 8.76
CA THR A 5 12.68 32.80 8.52
C THR A 5 12.75 31.69 7.48
N GLU A 6 12.59 30.44 7.90
CA GLU A 6 12.52 29.27 7.01
C GLU A 6 11.51 29.55 5.89
N THR A 7 11.93 29.33 4.63
CA THR A 7 11.02 29.53 3.52
C THR A 7 9.97 28.41 3.48
N PRO A 8 8.80 28.62 2.86
CA PRO A 8 7.82 27.55 2.67
C PRO A 8 8.42 26.29 2.01
N SER A 9 9.39 26.46 1.11
CA SER A 9 10.09 25.34 0.46
C SER A 9 10.98 24.55 1.43
N ASP A 10 11.61 25.24 2.38
CA ASP A 10 12.44 24.60 3.41
C ASP A 10 11.55 23.76 4.34
N LEU A 11 10.41 24.31 4.76
CA LEU A 11 9.42 23.61 5.57
C LEU A 11 8.87 22.36 4.87
N LEU A 12 8.56 22.44 3.57
CA LEU A 12 8.13 21.28 2.78
C LEU A 12 9.22 20.21 2.67
N SER A 13 10.47 20.62 2.59
CA SER A 13 11.62 19.70 2.52
C SER A 13 11.84 18.99 3.86
N ILE A 14 11.76 19.72 4.97
CA ILE A 14 11.79 19.18 6.33
C ILE A 14 10.64 18.18 6.52
N LYS A 15 9.42 18.56 6.11
CA LYS A 15 8.23 17.71 6.20
C LYS A 15 8.42 16.39 5.45
N ARG A 16 8.93 16.42 4.21
CA ARG A 16 9.24 15.19 3.44
C ARG A 16 10.25 14.31 4.16
N GLY A 17 11.31 14.89 4.71
CA GLY A 17 12.30 14.13 5.49
C GLY A 17 11.72 13.48 6.76
N ILE A 18 10.76 14.14 7.41
CA ILE A 18 10.03 13.56 8.55
C ILE A 18 9.14 12.40 8.07
N ASP A 19 8.39 12.58 6.98
CA ASP A 19 7.53 11.54 6.43
C ASP A 19 8.33 10.28 6.04
N ASP A 20 9.49 10.44 5.40
CA ASP A 20 10.34 9.31 5.01
C ASP A 20 10.84 8.54 6.23
N ARG A 21 11.24 9.25 7.31
CA ARG A 21 11.64 8.62 8.57
C ARG A 21 10.49 7.88 9.24
N ILE A 22 9.29 8.45 9.23
CA ILE A 22 8.08 7.81 9.76
C ILE A 22 7.76 6.55 8.95
N ALA A 23 7.84 6.63 7.61
CA ALA A 23 7.58 5.51 6.74
C ALA A 23 8.55 4.34 7.01
N ILE A 24 9.85 4.64 7.10
CA ILE A 24 10.90 3.65 7.43
C ILE A 24 10.65 3.04 8.81
N ALA A 25 10.30 3.84 9.82
CA ALA A 25 9.99 3.33 11.16
C ALA A 25 8.80 2.37 11.18
N ASN A 26 7.84 2.57 10.27
CA ASN A 26 6.64 1.74 10.13
C ASN A 26 6.81 0.54 9.18
N LEU A 27 7.98 0.37 8.56
CA LEU A 27 8.21 -0.67 7.55
C LEU A 27 7.86 -2.07 8.04
N SER A 28 8.27 -2.42 9.27
CA SER A 28 7.96 -3.74 9.86
C SER A 28 6.45 -4.00 9.98
N GLY A 29 5.66 -2.97 10.25
CA GLY A 29 4.20 -3.06 10.28
C GLY A 29 3.61 -3.26 8.88
N LEU A 30 4.15 -2.56 7.88
CA LEU A 30 3.75 -2.74 6.47
C LEU A 30 4.07 -4.15 5.97
N GLU A 31 5.25 -4.68 6.30
CA GLU A 31 5.65 -6.06 5.97
C GLU A 31 4.77 -7.09 6.68
N ALA A 32 4.41 -6.86 7.95
CA ALA A 32 3.50 -7.75 8.67
C ALA A 32 2.10 -7.77 8.02
N ILE A 33 1.60 -6.62 7.57
CA ILE A 33 0.31 -6.55 6.85
C ILE A 33 0.42 -7.24 5.49
N GLN A 34 1.48 -6.99 4.72
CA GLN A 34 1.72 -7.66 3.44
C GLN A 34 1.76 -9.19 3.62
N ALA A 35 2.47 -9.68 4.63
CA ALA A 35 2.53 -11.10 4.96
C ALA A 35 1.15 -11.67 5.30
N ALA A 36 0.31 -10.92 6.03
CA ALA A 36 -1.06 -11.32 6.32
C ALA A 36 -1.94 -11.42 5.06
N PHE A 37 -1.75 -10.54 4.07
CA PHE A 37 -2.42 -10.64 2.77
C PHE A 37 -1.91 -11.79 1.91
N ALA A 38 -0.64 -12.15 2.05
CA ALA A 38 -0.04 -13.28 1.35
C ALA A 38 -0.53 -14.65 1.85
N VAL A 39 -1.11 -14.72 3.06
CA VAL A 39 -1.71 -15.97 3.58
C VAL A 39 -2.80 -16.44 2.61
N ASP A 40 -2.67 -17.69 2.15
CA ASP A 40 -3.37 -18.31 1.02
C ASP A 40 -4.88 -18.00 0.91
N ALA A 41 -5.57 -17.81 2.04
CA ALA A 41 -6.99 -17.53 2.05
C ALA A 41 -7.36 -16.16 1.46
N VAL A 42 -6.55 -15.11 1.63
CA VAL A 42 -6.89 -13.75 1.17
C VAL A 42 -6.38 -13.51 -0.25
N SER A 43 -5.16 -13.97 -0.56
CA SER A 43 -4.55 -13.83 -1.88
C SER A 43 -5.26 -14.65 -2.96
N ALA A 44 -5.76 -15.84 -2.63
CA ALA A 44 -6.47 -16.69 -3.59
C ALA A 44 -7.96 -16.37 -3.72
N LEU A 45 -8.55 -15.65 -2.75
CA LEU A 45 -9.99 -15.37 -2.71
C LEU A 45 -10.51 -14.65 -3.97
N PRO A 46 -9.83 -13.63 -4.53
CA PRO A 46 -10.27 -12.99 -5.76
C PRO A 46 -10.41 -13.97 -6.93
N ALA A 47 -9.40 -14.82 -7.14
CA ALA A 47 -9.39 -15.78 -8.24
C ALA A 47 -10.46 -16.87 -8.04
N ALA A 48 -10.62 -17.35 -6.80
CA ALA A 48 -11.65 -18.32 -6.45
C ALA A 48 -13.06 -17.75 -6.67
N LEU A 49 -13.30 -16.51 -6.23
CA LEU A 49 -14.57 -15.83 -6.44
C LEU A 49 -14.84 -15.63 -7.94
N GLU A 50 -13.88 -15.15 -8.73
CA GLU A 50 -14.06 -14.97 -10.18
C GLU A 50 -14.43 -16.28 -10.90
N ALA A 51 -13.84 -17.41 -10.48
CA ALA A 51 -14.13 -18.71 -11.08
C ALA A 51 -15.55 -19.22 -10.74
N LEU A 52 -16.04 -18.93 -9.52
CA LEU A 52 -17.33 -19.43 -9.03
C LEU A 52 -18.49 -18.47 -9.35
N LEU A 53 -18.22 -17.18 -9.48
CA LEU A 53 -19.23 -16.13 -9.55
C LEU A 53 -20.22 -16.30 -10.71
N PRO A 54 -19.80 -16.67 -11.94
CA PRO A 54 -20.75 -16.92 -13.03
C PRO A 54 -21.72 -18.08 -12.76
N GLN A 55 -21.34 -19.04 -11.91
CA GLN A 55 -22.18 -20.19 -11.54
C GLN A 55 -23.14 -19.85 -10.40
N LEU A 56 -22.72 -18.98 -9.48
CA LEU A 56 -23.49 -18.61 -8.29
C LEU A 56 -24.44 -17.43 -8.53
N ALA A 57 -24.03 -16.46 -9.35
CA ALA A 57 -24.77 -15.25 -9.64
C ALA A 57 -24.45 -14.79 -11.07
N PRO A 58 -25.10 -15.37 -12.10
CA PRO A 58 -24.76 -15.09 -13.51
C PRO A 58 -25.19 -13.69 -13.98
N ASP A 59 -26.08 -13.01 -13.26
CA ASP A 59 -26.64 -11.71 -13.64
C ASP A 59 -25.67 -10.57 -13.32
N ASP A 60 -25.19 -9.89 -14.37
CA ASP A 60 -24.22 -8.80 -14.31
C ASP A 60 -24.82 -7.39 -14.29
N VAL A 61 -26.12 -7.27 -13.98
CA VAL A 61 -26.78 -5.97 -13.78
C VAL A 61 -26.27 -5.26 -12.51
N ILE A 62 -26.15 -3.93 -12.55
CA ILE A 62 -25.70 -3.14 -11.39
C ILE A 62 -26.59 -3.42 -10.17
N GLY A 63 -25.98 -3.65 -9.01
CA GLY A 63 -26.67 -3.96 -7.76
C GLY A 63 -26.85 -5.45 -7.50
N THR A 64 -26.59 -6.32 -8.48
CA THR A 64 -26.64 -7.78 -8.29
C THR A 64 -25.47 -8.30 -7.44
N PRO A 65 -25.60 -9.50 -6.86
CA PRO A 65 -24.49 -10.16 -6.16
C PRO A 65 -23.22 -10.30 -7.01
N TYR A 66 -23.35 -10.45 -8.33
CA TYR A 66 -22.21 -10.48 -9.25
C TYR A 66 -21.38 -9.20 -9.17
N ASN A 67 -22.01 -8.03 -9.32
CA ASN A 67 -21.30 -6.77 -9.27
C ASN A 67 -20.78 -6.43 -7.87
N GLN A 68 -21.50 -6.83 -6.82
CA GLN A 68 -21.02 -6.68 -5.44
C GLN A 68 -19.74 -7.51 -5.21
N ALA A 69 -19.71 -8.75 -5.67
CA ALA A 69 -18.51 -9.60 -5.58
C ALA A 69 -17.35 -9.04 -6.42
N ARG A 70 -17.62 -8.51 -7.62
CA ARG A 70 -16.60 -7.83 -8.43
C ARG A 70 -16.02 -6.59 -7.75
N CYS A 71 -16.83 -5.81 -7.05
CA CYS A 71 -16.34 -4.70 -6.23
C CYS A 71 -15.43 -5.21 -5.10
N ALA A 72 -15.81 -6.28 -4.40
CA ALA A 72 -14.97 -6.87 -3.36
C ALA A 72 -13.63 -7.39 -3.91
N ILE A 73 -13.67 -8.11 -5.04
CA ILE A 73 -12.48 -8.57 -5.78
C ILE A 73 -11.54 -7.40 -6.10
N SER A 74 -12.09 -6.31 -6.65
CA SER A 74 -11.34 -5.10 -6.99
C SER A 74 -10.66 -4.49 -5.75
N THR A 75 -11.40 -4.37 -4.65
CA THR A 75 -10.88 -3.85 -3.38
C THR A 75 -9.75 -4.71 -2.83
N ILE A 76 -9.91 -6.04 -2.80
CA ILE A 76 -8.88 -6.96 -2.29
C ILE A 76 -7.60 -6.83 -3.11
N ARG A 77 -7.70 -6.82 -4.44
CA ARG A 77 -6.55 -6.62 -5.33
C ARG A 77 -5.91 -5.26 -5.11
N GLY A 78 -6.69 -4.18 -5.10
CA GLY A 78 -6.17 -2.83 -4.92
C GLY A 78 -5.43 -2.64 -3.59
N VAL A 79 -5.94 -3.22 -2.50
CA VAL A 79 -5.28 -3.17 -1.19
C VAL A 79 -4.00 -4.03 -1.18
N SER A 80 -4.04 -5.22 -1.78
CA SER A 80 -2.85 -6.09 -1.87
C SER A 80 -1.73 -5.42 -2.67
N ASP A 81 -2.06 -4.89 -3.85
CA ASP A 81 -1.12 -4.15 -4.71
C ASP A 81 -0.56 -2.90 -4.00
N PHE A 82 -1.39 -2.21 -3.21
CA PHE A 82 -0.95 -1.06 -2.44
C PHE A 82 0.14 -1.44 -1.44
N PHE A 83 -0.08 -2.48 -0.63
CA PHE A 83 0.91 -2.90 0.37
C PHE A 83 2.20 -3.42 -0.27
N GLU A 84 2.11 -4.16 -1.38
CA GLU A 84 3.30 -4.61 -2.10
C GLU A 84 4.14 -3.44 -2.60
N ARG A 85 3.50 -2.44 -3.24
CA ARG A 85 4.20 -1.25 -3.75
C ARG A 85 4.75 -0.40 -2.62
N GLU A 86 4.00 -0.25 -1.53
CA GLU A 86 4.40 0.60 -0.41
C GLU A 86 5.57 -0.01 0.36
N VAL A 87 5.57 -1.33 0.59
CA VAL A 87 6.72 -2.04 1.16
C VAL A 87 7.94 -1.85 0.27
N SER A 88 7.82 -2.07 -1.05
CA SER A 88 8.94 -1.89 -1.99
C SER A 88 9.48 -0.45 -1.98
N ARG A 89 8.59 0.55 -1.97
CA ARG A 89 8.96 1.98 -1.91
C ARG A 89 9.73 2.30 -0.64
N VAL A 90 9.23 1.88 0.52
CA VAL A 90 9.85 2.18 1.82
C VAL A 90 11.16 1.40 1.99
N GLN A 91 11.26 0.16 1.52
CA GLN A 91 12.51 -0.59 1.48
C GLN A 91 13.57 0.11 0.63
N ALA A 92 13.19 0.68 -0.52
CA ALA A 92 14.10 1.47 -1.34
C ALA A 92 14.60 2.73 -0.61
N LEU A 93 13.72 3.42 0.12
CA LEU A 93 14.11 4.57 0.97
C LEU A 93 15.06 4.18 2.10
N ALA A 94 14.77 3.09 2.82
CA ALA A 94 15.62 2.59 3.91
C ALA A 94 17.02 2.20 3.39
N THR A 95 17.07 1.58 2.21
CA THR A 95 18.31 1.20 1.54
C THR A 95 19.12 2.44 1.14
N ALA A 96 18.48 3.44 0.53
CA ALA A 96 19.12 4.70 0.16
C ALA A 96 19.69 5.44 1.38
N GLN A 97 18.98 5.43 2.52
CA GLN A 97 19.46 6.04 3.77
C GLN A 97 20.69 5.32 4.34
N SER A 98 20.78 4.00 4.17
CA SER A 98 21.91 3.18 4.62
C SER A 98 23.18 3.36 3.76
N GLN A 99 23.04 3.90 2.55
CA GLN A 99 24.14 4.16 1.62
C GLN A 99 24.73 5.57 1.73
N VAL A 100 24.18 6.43 2.59
CA VAL A 100 24.77 7.74 2.89
C VAL A 100 25.84 7.55 3.97
N PRO A 101 27.15 7.68 3.66
CA PRO A 101 28.19 7.54 4.67
C PRO A 101 28.02 8.63 5.74
N ALA A 102 28.21 8.25 7.00
CA ALA A 102 28.22 9.22 8.10
C ALA A 102 29.30 10.29 7.83
N PRO A 103 29.00 11.58 8.05
CA PRO A 103 29.97 12.66 7.90
C PRO A 103 31.13 12.57 8.91
#